data_AF-A0A1Q3L9T3-F1
#
_entry.id   AF-A0A1Q3L9T3-F1
#
_cell.length_a   1.000
_cell.length_b   1.000
_cell.length_c   1.000
_cell.angle_alpha   90.00
_cell.angle_beta   90.00
_cell.angle_gamma   90.00
#
_symmetry.space_group_name_H-M   'P 1'
#
loop_
_entity.id
_entity.type
_entity.pdbx_description
1 polymer ?
#
loop_
_entity_poly.entity_id
_entity_poly.type
_entity_poly.pdbx_seq_one_letter_code
_entity_poly.pdbx_strand_id
1 'polypeptide(L)'
;MEDTLTLTLNGSERIIVIESTPDRFVVEATYQQHGERPPMHVHPHHTESFTVLSGALRVGYADREQDYPVGATFDIGSGVAHRMWNAGETPTTVRWTSTPAGRVESFFRGMDALHRAGTTGLVSKAGVLRAHADVMRPSSPVTRMLVQVLGALRPAPAAAGESIR
;
A
#
# COMPACT_ATOMS: atom_id res chain seq x y z
N MET A 1 -16.33 16.15 -16.30
CA MET A 1 -15.41 15.00 -16.34
C MET A 1 -14.54 15.18 -15.11
N GLU A 2 -14.92 14.53 -14.01
CA GLU A 2 -14.19 14.67 -12.75
C GLU A 2 -12.81 14.02 -12.91
N ASP A 3 -11.78 14.78 -12.61
CA ASP A 3 -10.39 14.35 -12.76
C ASP A 3 -10.13 13.26 -11.70
N THR A 4 -10.03 12.01 -12.14
CA THR A 4 -9.95 10.88 -11.21
C THR A 4 -8.50 10.70 -10.74
N LEU A 5 -8.26 10.89 -9.44
CA LEU A 5 -6.93 10.79 -8.86
C LEU A 5 -6.41 9.34 -8.93
N THR A 6 -5.33 9.14 -9.67
CA THR A 6 -4.64 7.84 -9.80
C THR A 6 -3.26 7.90 -9.15
N LEU A 7 -2.94 6.94 -8.28
CA LEU A 7 -1.67 6.84 -7.54
C LEU A 7 -1.02 5.47 -7.77
N THR A 8 0.28 5.43 -8.03
CA THR A 8 1.05 4.18 -8.22
C THR A 8 1.88 3.90 -6.96
N LEU A 9 1.54 2.85 -6.22
CA LEU A 9 2.11 2.59 -4.89
C LEU A 9 3.46 1.86 -4.96
N ASN A 10 3.61 0.99 -5.95
CA ASN A 10 4.83 0.25 -6.27
C ASN A 10 4.80 -0.18 -7.75
N GLY A 11 5.75 -1.02 -8.18
CA GLY A 11 5.85 -1.48 -9.57
C GLY A 11 4.69 -2.36 -10.05
N SER A 12 3.83 -2.83 -9.14
CA SER A 12 2.75 -3.79 -9.40
C SER A 12 1.39 -3.39 -8.83
N GLU A 13 1.27 -2.22 -8.20
CA GLU A 13 0.06 -1.81 -7.51
C GLU A 13 -0.26 -0.35 -7.80
N ARG A 14 -1.52 -0.11 -8.19
CA ARG A 14 -2.07 1.20 -8.48
C ARG A 14 -3.45 1.32 -7.87
N ILE A 15 -3.78 2.51 -7.39
CA ILE A 15 -5.11 2.84 -6.88
C ILE A 15 -5.73 4.00 -7.67
N ILE A 16 -7.04 3.95 -7.81
CA ILE A 16 -7.89 5.03 -8.31
C ILE A 16 -8.76 5.46 -7.13
N VAL A 17 -8.67 6.74 -6.74
CA VAL A 17 -9.45 7.27 -5.61
C VAL A 17 -10.88 7.53 -6.05
N ILE A 18 -11.82 6.89 -5.35
CA ILE A 18 -13.26 7.03 -5.56
C ILE A 18 -13.86 8.00 -4.55
N GLU A 19 -13.41 7.94 -3.29
CA GLU A 19 -13.89 8.79 -2.20
C GLU A 19 -12.73 9.11 -1.26
N SER A 20 -12.65 10.36 -0.82
CA SER A 20 -11.75 10.77 0.25
C SER A 20 -12.44 11.78 1.16
N THR A 21 -12.80 11.30 2.35
CA THR A 21 -13.38 12.09 3.43
C THR A 21 -12.62 11.80 4.73
N PRO A 22 -12.82 12.56 5.81
CA PRO A 22 -12.21 12.25 7.11
C PRO A 22 -12.57 10.85 7.65
N ASP A 23 -13.77 10.36 7.33
CA ASP A 23 -14.30 9.10 7.85
C ASP A 23 -14.04 7.91 6.93
N ARG A 24 -13.98 8.12 5.62
CA ARG A 24 -13.84 7.03 4.65
C ARG A 24 -12.91 7.40 3.50
N PHE A 25 -11.99 6.49 3.23
CA PHE A 25 -11.15 6.53 2.04
C PHE A 25 -11.45 5.29 1.20
N VAL A 26 -11.97 5.49 -0.01
CA VAL A 26 -12.40 4.40 -0.91
C VAL A 26 -11.62 4.47 -2.20
N VAL A 27 -11.05 3.33 -2.59
CA VAL A 27 -10.29 3.19 -3.82
C VAL A 27 -10.70 1.95 -4.60
N GLU A 28 -10.48 1.99 -5.91
CA GLU A 28 -10.30 0.78 -6.70
C GLU A 28 -8.80 0.53 -6.86
N ALA A 29 -8.32 -0.56 -6.27
CA ALA A 29 -6.93 -0.98 -6.29
C ALA A 29 -6.73 -2.09 -7.32
N THR A 30 -5.74 -1.94 -8.18
CA THR A 30 -5.31 -2.95 -9.15
C THR A 30 -3.95 -3.50 -8.76
N TYR A 31 -3.89 -4.82 -8.59
CA TYR A 31 -2.70 -5.61 -8.37
C TYR A 31 -2.34 -6.35 -9.66
N GLN A 32 -1.20 -6.04 -10.25
CA GLN A 32 -0.69 -6.71 -11.44
C GLN A 32 -0.43 -8.20 -11.16
N GLN A 33 -0.44 -9.02 -12.21
CA GLN A 33 -0.05 -10.43 -12.14
C GLN A 33 1.34 -10.58 -11.50
N HIS A 34 1.54 -11.62 -10.71
CA HIS A 34 2.81 -11.84 -9.97
C HIS A 34 3.27 -10.62 -9.17
N GLY A 35 2.31 -9.87 -8.61
CA GLY A 35 2.57 -8.61 -7.94
C GLY A 35 3.50 -8.74 -6.74
N GLU A 36 4.17 -7.64 -6.41
CA GLU A 36 5.07 -7.55 -5.25
C GLU A 36 4.33 -7.98 -3.98
N ARG A 37 4.95 -8.87 -3.21
CA ARG A 37 4.45 -9.28 -1.90
C ARG A 37 5.00 -8.35 -0.83
N PRO A 38 4.17 -7.45 -0.26
CA PRO A 38 4.68 -6.46 0.68
C PRO A 38 5.05 -7.11 2.02
N PRO A 39 5.87 -6.42 2.84
CA PRO A 39 6.08 -6.82 4.22
C PRO A 39 4.77 -6.90 5.01
N MET A 40 4.70 -7.84 5.93
CA MET A 40 3.59 -7.98 6.87
C MET A 40 3.45 -6.70 7.72
N HIS A 41 2.27 -6.09 7.74
CA HIS A 41 2.02 -4.81 8.40
C HIS A 41 0.71 -4.82 9.20
N VAL A 42 0.49 -3.76 9.97
CA VAL A 42 -0.74 -3.51 10.73
C VAL A 42 -1.19 -2.07 10.52
N HIS A 43 -2.50 -1.86 10.60
CA HIS A 43 -3.13 -0.54 10.68
C HIS A 43 -3.54 -0.26 12.13
N PRO A 44 -2.94 0.72 12.82
CA PRO A 44 -3.24 0.97 14.24
C PRO A 44 -4.62 1.60 14.50
N HIS A 45 -5.14 2.34 13.54
CA HIS A 45 -6.27 3.25 13.77
C HIS A 45 -7.43 3.10 12.79
N HIS A 46 -7.35 2.17 11.83
CA HIS A 46 -8.44 1.92 10.91
C HIS A 46 -8.60 0.43 10.61
N THR A 47 -9.84 0.06 10.27
CA THR A 47 -10.19 -1.21 9.65
C THR A 47 -10.20 -1.04 8.14
N GLU A 48 -10.14 -2.16 7.44
CA GLU A 48 -10.22 -2.21 5.99
C GLU A 48 -11.30 -3.19 5.55
N SER A 49 -12.07 -2.81 4.54
CA SER A 49 -13.08 -3.65 3.91
C SER A 49 -12.78 -3.78 2.43
N PHE A 50 -12.84 -5.00 1.91
CA PHE A 50 -12.49 -5.32 0.54
C PHE A 50 -13.62 -6.04 -0.18
N THR A 51 -13.82 -5.73 -1.46
CA THR A 51 -14.60 -6.54 -2.40
C THR A 51 -13.78 -6.79 -3.65
N VAL A 52 -13.60 -8.06 -4.02
CA VAL A 52 -12.86 -8.43 -5.24
C VAL A 52 -13.74 -8.23 -6.46
N LEU A 53 -13.35 -7.31 -7.35
CA LEU A 53 -14.10 -6.94 -8.54
C LEU A 53 -13.71 -7.77 -9.76
N SER A 54 -12.45 -8.20 -9.84
CA SER A 54 -11.92 -9.09 -10.88
C SER A 54 -10.68 -9.83 -10.36
N GLY A 55 -10.39 -11.01 -10.93
CA GLY A 55 -9.22 -11.81 -10.54
C GLY A 55 -9.40 -12.50 -9.18
N ALA A 56 -8.29 -12.64 -8.45
CA ALA A 56 -8.26 -13.23 -7.11
C ALA A 56 -7.15 -12.58 -6.26
N LEU A 57 -7.51 -12.04 -5.09
CA LEU A 57 -6.56 -11.41 -4.18
C LEU A 57 -6.08 -12.42 -3.14
N ARG A 58 -4.75 -12.58 -3.00
CA ARG A 58 -4.17 -13.38 -1.92
C ARG A 58 -3.90 -12.49 -0.72
N VAL A 59 -4.40 -12.89 0.44
CA VAL A 59 -4.13 -12.22 1.72
C VAL A 59 -3.40 -13.19 2.63
N GLY A 60 -2.25 -12.75 3.13
CA GLY A 60 -1.49 -13.45 4.15
C GLY A 60 -1.75 -12.84 5.52
N TYR A 61 -2.07 -13.68 6.49
CA TYR A 61 -2.17 -13.38 7.90
C TYR A 61 -0.98 -14.02 8.65
N ALA A 62 -0.94 -13.91 9.98
CA ALA A 62 0.19 -14.39 10.80
C ALA A 62 0.58 -15.86 10.53
N ASP A 63 -0.41 -16.75 10.40
CA ASP A 63 -0.22 -18.20 10.34
C ASP A 63 -0.82 -18.86 9.08
N ARG A 64 -1.52 -18.08 8.25
CA ARG A 64 -2.26 -18.62 7.10
C ARG A 64 -2.30 -17.64 5.93
N GLU A 65 -2.51 -18.17 4.74
CA GLU A 65 -2.79 -17.39 3.54
C GLU A 65 -4.10 -17.87 2.93
N GLN A 66 -4.86 -16.94 2.38
CA GLN A 66 -6.17 -17.21 1.81
C GLN A 66 -6.35 -16.44 0.51
N ASP A 67 -6.88 -17.12 -0.50
CA ASP A 67 -7.30 -16.51 -1.76
C ASP A 67 -8.76 -16.10 -1.68
N TYR A 68 -9.02 -14.87 -2.08
CA TYR A 68 -10.37 -14.31 -2.22
C TYR A 68 -10.67 -14.17 -3.70
N PRO A 69 -11.58 -14.99 -4.27
CA PRO A 69 -11.94 -14.90 -5.68
C PRO A 69 -12.85 -13.68 -5.95
N VAL A 70 -13.05 -13.36 -7.22
CA VAL A 70 -14.05 -12.36 -7.65
C VAL A 70 -15.41 -12.55 -6.96
N GLY A 71 -15.99 -11.44 -6.53
CA GLY A 71 -17.25 -11.39 -5.78
C GLY A 71 -17.08 -11.61 -4.27
N ALA A 72 -15.93 -12.06 -3.78
CA ALA A 72 -15.70 -12.20 -2.35
C ALA A 72 -15.57 -10.83 -1.66
N THR A 73 -16.11 -10.75 -0.45
CA THR A 73 -15.96 -9.60 0.45
C THR A 73 -15.35 -10.06 1.77
N PHE A 74 -14.46 -9.27 2.35
CA PHE A 74 -13.84 -9.55 3.64
C PHE A 74 -13.35 -8.27 4.32
N ASP A 75 -13.19 -8.35 5.63
CA ASP A 75 -12.71 -7.26 6.48
C ASP A 75 -11.41 -7.63 7.17
N ILE A 76 -10.55 -6.62 7.36
CA ILE A 76 -9.34 -6.69 8.16
C ILE A 76 -9.50 -5.70 9.32
N GLY A 77 -9.50 -6.24 10.53
CA GLY A 77 -9.61 -5.44 11.75
C GLY A 77 -8.36 -4.60 12.02
N SER A 78 -8.54 -3.47 12.70
CA SER A 78 -7.42 -2.67 13.21
C SER A 78 -6.51 -3.53 14.08
N GLY A 79 -5.19 -3.38 13.88
CA GLY A 79 -4.16 -4.15 14.58
C GLY A 79 -3.93 -5.57 14.06
N VAL A 80 -4.75 -6.07 13.14
CA VAL A 80 -4.56 -7.40 12.53
C VAL A 80 -3.38 -7.36 11.56
N ALA A 81 -2.37 -8.20 11.80
CA ALA A 81 -1.22 -8.31 10.94
C ALA A 81 -1.59 -9.00 9.62
N HIS A 82 -1.35 -8.33 8.51
CA HIS A 82 -1.67 -8.85 7.18
C HIS A 82 -0.73 -8.30 6.10
N ARG A 83 -0.85 -8.89 4.91
CA ARG A 83 -0.29 -8.43 3.64
C ARG A 83 -1.18 -8.92 2.51
N MET A 84 -1.23 -8.19 1.41
CA MET A 84 -2.01 -8.58 0.24
C MET A 84 -1.18 -8.44 -1.04
N TRP A 85 -1.37 -9.37 -1.97
CA TRP A 85 -0.75 -9.35 -3.29
C TRP A 85 -1.55 -10.22 -4.26
N ASN A 86 -1.26 -10.09 -5.55
CA ASN A 86 -1.80 -10.96 -6.57
C ASN A 86 -0.77 -12.03 -6.95
N ALA A 87 -1.06 -13.28 -6.60
CA ALA A 87 -0.21 -14.44 -6.92
C ALA A 87 -0.59 -15.12 -8.25
N GLY A 88 -1.60 -14.60 -8.95
CA GLY A 88 -2.16 -15.19 -10.15
C GLY A 88 -1.56 -14.65 -11.45
N GLU A 89 -2.05 -15.22 -12.55
CA GLU A 89 -1.61 -14.94 -13.93
C GLU A 89 -2.34 -13.76 -14.59
N THR A 90 -3.37 -13.22 -13.96
CA THR A 90 -4.14 -12.08 -14.47
C THR A 90 -4.20 -10.98 -13.42
N PRO A 91 -4.29 -9.70 -13.82
CA PRO A 91 -4.50 -8.61 -12.87
C PRO A 91 -5.76 -8.82 -12.02
N THR A 92 -5.69 -8.38 -10.77
CA THR A 92 -6.78 -8.43 -9.80
C THR A 92 -7.17 -7.01 -9.43
N THR A 93 -8.45 -6.69 -9.50
CA THR A 93 -8.98 -5.40 -9.07
C THR A 93 -9.89 -5.60 -7.86
N VAL A 94 -9.73 -4.76 -6.84
CA VAL A 94 -10.56 -4.77 -5.64
C VAL A 94 -11.09 -3.38 -5.34
N ARG A 95 -12.28 -3.29 -4.75
CA ARG A 95 -12.70 -2.11 -4.02
C ARG A 95 -12.20 -2.22 -2.60
N TRP A 96 -11.52 -1.19 -2.12
CA TRP A 96 -10.93 -1.12 -0.79
C TRP A 96 -11.42 0.13 -0.09
N THR A 97 -11.94 -0.04 1.13
CA THR A 97 -12.34 1.05 2.01
C THR A 97 -11.52 1.00 3.30
N SER A 98 -10.90 2.11 3.69
CA SER A 98 -10.32 2.30 5.03
C SER A 98 -11.25 3.15 5.90
N THR A 99 -11.44 2.75 7.15
CA THR A 99 -12.33 3.47 8.10
C THR A 99 -11.81 3.43 9.54
N PRO A 100 -11.67 4.57 10.23
CA PRO A 100 -11.67 5.94 9.67
C PRO A 100 -10.56 6.17 8.64
N ALA A 101 -10.69 7.18 7.78
CA ALA A 101 -9.67 7.44 6.75
C ALA A 101 -8.37 8.01 7.32
N GLY A 102 -8.46 8.93 8.27
CA GLY A 102 -7.29 9.59 8.86
C GLY A 102 -6.34 10.16 7.78
N ARG A 103 -5.09 9.68 7.74
CA ARG A 103 -4.06 10.13 6.78
C ARG A 103 -3.76 9.12 5.66
N VAL A 104 -4.67 8.18 5.38
CA VAL A 104 -4.47 7.13 4.36
C VAL A 104 -4.14 7.71 2.97
N GLU A 105 -4.88 8.72 2.50
CA GLU A 105 -4.58 9.36 1.21
C GLU A 105 -3.16 9.98 1.19
N SER A 106 -2.79 10.71 2.25
CA SER A 106 -1.48 11.32 2.39
C SER A 106 -0.36 10.28 2.30
N PHE A 107 -0.55 9.12 2.94
CA PHE A 107 0.38 8.01 2.87
C PHE A 107 0.57 7.51 1.42
N PHE A 108 -0.52 7.25 0.69
CA PHE A 108 -0.43 6.79 -0.69
C PHE A 108 0.15 7.82 -1.65
N ARG A 109 -0.14 9.11 -1.45
CA ARG A 109 0.52 10.19 -2.20
C ARG A 109 2.02 10.22 -1.95
N GLY A 110 2.46 9.96 -0.71
CA GLY A 110 3.86 9.80 -0.38
C GLY A 110 4.52 8.65 -1.15
N MET A 111 3.86 7.50 -1.22
CA MET A 111 4.34 6.33 -1.97
C MET A 111 4.41 6.61 -3.48
N ASP A 112 3.37 7.23 -4.06
CA ASP A 112 3.34 7.62 -5.47
C ASP A 112 4.41 8.65 -5.81
N ALA A 113 4.68 9.63 -4.93
CA ALA A 113 5.76 10.58 -5.11
C ALA A 113 7.13 9.88 -5.19
N LEU A 114 7.40 8.90 -4.34
CA LEU A 114 8.63 8.10 -4.41
C LEU A 114 8.73 7.33 -5.72
N HIS A 115 7.64 6.73 -6.17
CA HIS A 115 7.58 5.97 -7.43
C HIS A 115 7.86 6.88 -8.63
N ARG A 116 7.16 8.02 -8.73
CA ARG A 116 7.34 9.01 -9.82
C ARG A 116 8.74 9.61 -9.85
N ALA A 117 9.35 9.80 -8.69
CA ALA A 117 10.71 10.29 -8.57
C ALA A 117 11.79 9.21 -8.82
N GLY A 118 11.41 7.94 -8.98
CA GLY A 118 12.35 6.82 -9.08
C GLY A 118 13.17 6.57 -7.81
N THR A 119 12.73 7.09 -6.65
CA THR A 119 13.46 7.05 -5.37
C THR A 119 12.86 6.03 -4.40
N THR A 120 12.65 4.81 -4.87
CA THR A 120 11.96 3.73 -4.13
C THR A 120 12.86 2.95 -3.17
N GLY A 121 14.07 3.46 -2.89
CA GLY A 121 15.03 2.85 -1.97
C GLY A 121 14.54 2.80 -0.52
N LEU A 122 15.22 1.97 0.29
CA LEU A 122 14.80 1.68 1.67
C LEU A 122 14.71 2.93 2.57
N VAL A 123 15.65 3.88 2.43
CA VAL A 123 15.65 5.13 3.23
C VAL A 123 14.42 5.98 2.91
N SER A 124 14.12 6.19 1.63
CA SER A 124 12.96 6.97 1.20
C SER A 124 11.65 6.35 1.66
N LYS A 125 11.48 5.02 1.45
CA LYS A 125 10.30 4.27 1.91
C LYS A 125 10.16 4.35 3.44
N ALA A 126 11.27 4.19 4.18
CA ALA A 126 11.27 4.31 5.64
C ALA A 126 10.87 5.72 6.11
N GLY A 127 11.25 6.77 5.40
CA GLY A 127 10.82 8.15 5.68
C GLY A 127 9.30 8.30 5.60
N VAL A 128 8.68 7.80 4.52
CA VAL A 128 7.21 7.84 4.36
C VAL A 128 6.52 7.01 5.45
N LEU A 129 6.98 5.78 5.70
CA LEU A 129 6.42 4.91 6.74
C LEU A 129 6.56 5.51 8.15
N ARG A 130 7.69 6.13 8.45
CA ARG A 130 7.92 6.81 9.74
C ARG A 130 6.95 7.97 9.93
N ALA A 131 6.76 8.80 8.90
CA ALA A 131 5.85 9.94 8.93
C ALA A 131 4.37 9.53 9.04
N HIS A 132 4.03 8.32 8.59
CA HIS A 132 2.67 7.78 8.57
C HIS A 132 2.51 6.52 9.45
N ALA A 133 3.26 6.44 10.56
CA ALA A 133 3.23 5.28 11.46
C ALA A 133 1.87 5.06 12.16
N ASP A 134 1.01 6.08 12.15
CA ASP A 134 -0.40 6.06 12.55
C ASP A 134 -1.31 5.39 11.50
N VAL A 135 -0.92 5.43 10.22
CA VAL A 135 -1.66 4.79 9.12
C VAL A 135 -1.27 3.33 9.01
N MET A 136 0.03 3.04 8.85
CA MET A 136 0.55 1.70 8.64
C MET A 136 1.93 1.59 9.29
N ARG A 137 2.21 0.44 9.90
CA ARG A 137 3.55 0.11 10.37
C ARG A 137 3.85 -1.37 10.15
N PRO A 138 5.14 -1.75 9.98
CA PRO A 138 5.53 -3.16 9.94
C PRO A 138 5.00 -3.92 11.16
N SER A 139 4.66 -5.19 11.02
CA SER A 139 4.22 -6.03 12.15
C SER A 139 5.39 -6.38 13.08
N SER A 140 6.57 -6.65 12.51
CA SER A 140 7.81 -6.98 13.24
C SER A 140 8.36 -5.80 14.04
N PRO A 141 8.61 -5.95 15.36
CA PRO A 141 9.24 -4.91 16.18
C PRO A 141 10.63 -4.50 15.67
N VAL A 142 11.42 -5.47 15.17
CA VAL A 142 12.75 -5.21 14.60
C VAL A 142 12.63 -4.35 13.36
N THR A 143 11.71 -4.68 12.45
CA THR A 143 11.48 -3.89 11.23
C THR A 143 10.95 -2.49 11.58
N ARG A 144 10.09 -2.35 12.60
CA ARG A 144 9.66 -1.03 13.10
C ARG A 144 10.84 -0.17 13.56
N MET A 145 11.76 -0.74 14.33
CA MET A 145 12.96 -0.02 14.78
C MET A 145 13.82 0.42 13.60
N LEU A 146 14.03 -0.45 12.61
CA LEU A 146 14.76 -0.10 11.39
C LEU A 146 14.09 1.05 10.61
N VAL A 147 12.77 1.05 10.49
CA VAL A 147 12.02 2.16 9.87
C VAL A 147 12.25 3.47 10.63
N GLN A 148 12.28 3.44 11.97
CA GLN A 148 12.58 4.64 12.75
C GLN A 148 14.00 5.16 12.48
N VAL A 149 15.00 4.28 12.50
CA VAL A 149 16.41 4.67 12.28
C VAL A 149 16.62 5.20 10.86
N LEU A 150 16.21 4.43 9.84
CA LEU A 150 16.41 4.80 8.44
C LEU A 150 15.55 6.00 8.03
N GLY A 151 14.31 6.10 8.53
CA GLY A 151 13.42 7.20 8.20
C GLY A 151 13.81 8.55 8.80
N ALA A 152 14.78 8.59 9.72
CA ALA A 152 15.39 9.83 10.21
C ALA A 152 16.53 10.34 9.31
N LEU A 153 17.00 9.52 8.37
CA LEU A 153 18.05 9.88 7.43
C LEU A 153 17.47 10.65 6.24
N ARG A 154 18.30 11.49 5.61
CA ARG A 154 17.97 12.09 4.32
C ARG A 154 18.28 11.09 3.20
N PRO A 155 17.36 10.85 2.26
CA PRO A 155 17.68 10.04 1.10
C PRO A 155 18.78 10.71 0.27
N ALA A 156 19.67 9.92 -0.30
CA ALA A 156 20.65 10.42 -1.27
C ALA A 156 19.90 11.01 -2.48
N PRO A 157 20.40 12.10 -3.09
CA PRO A 157 19.82 12.60 -4.33
C PRO A 157 19.87 11.49 -5.39
N ALA A 158 18.80 11.37 -6.19
CA ALA A 158 18.81 10.46 -7.33
C ALA A 158 20.00 10.79 -8.22
N ALA A 159 20.81 9.78 -8.57
CA ALA A 159 21.87 9.97 -9.54
C ALA A 159 21.22 10.43 -10.85
N ALA A 160 21.55 11.64 -11.31
CA ALA A 160 21.13 12.11 -12.62
C ALA A 160 21.70 11.13 -13.65
N GLY A 161 20.83 10.33 -14.27
CA GLY A 161 21.24 9.35 -15.27
C GLY A 161 21.98 10.06 -16.39
N GLU A 162 23.27 9.74 -16.54
CA GLU A 162 24.08 10.20 -17.66
C GLU A 162 23.49 9.57 -18.92
N SER A 163 22.81 10.38 -19.73
CA SER A 163 22.33 10.00 -21.04
C SER A 163 23.54 9.80 -21.93
N ILE A 164 24.00 8.54 -22.04
CA ILE A 164 24.96 8.14 -23.06
C ILE A 164 24.23 8.29 -24.40
N ARG A 165 24.63 9.32 -25.16
CA ARG A 165 24.27 9.51 -26.57
C ARG A 165 25.06 8.58 -27.46
#